data_AF-A0A811Y330-F1
#
_entry.id   AF-A0A811Y330-F1
#
_cell.length_a   1.000
_cell.length_b   1.000
_cell.length_c   1.000
_cell.angle_alpha   90.00
_cell.angle_beta   90.00
_cell.angle_gamma   90.00
#
_symmetry.space_group_name_H-M   'P 1'
#
loop_
_entity.id
_entity.type
_entity.pdbx_description
1 polymer ?
#
loop_
_entity_poly.entity_id
_entity_poly.type
_entity_poly.pdbx_seq_one_letter_code
_entity_poly.pdbx_strand_id
1 'polypeptide(L)'
;MPKGKKAKKAILAPTVKKKQEAKNVVSLLFEKRPKNFGIGQDIQPKRDLNCFVKCPCYVWLQQQRAIFYKHLKVPHLDVGLPNSYSNA
;
A
#
# COMPACT_ATOMS: atom_id res chain seq x y z
N MET A 1 -26.74 -47.73 33.37
CA MET A 1 -26.46 -49.01 32.69
C MET A 1 -27.79 -49.73 32.43
N PRO A 2 -28.00 -50.54 31.37
CA PRO A 2 -27.76 -50.30 29.94
C PRO A 2 -28.92 -50.79 28.99
N LYS A 3 -28.79 -50.44 27.68
CA LYS A 3 -29.26 -51.09 26.42
C LYS A 3 -30.64 -50.78 25.79
N GLY A 4 -30.59 -50.36 24.51
CA GLY A 4 -31.70 -50.44 23.54
C GLY A 4 -31.35 -50.13 22.07
N LYS A 5 -30.84 -51.15 21.34
CA LYS A 5 -31.05 -51.55 19.91
C LYS A 5 -31.07 -50.52 18.73
N LYS A 6 -30.08 -50.69 17.82
CA LYS A 6 -30.08 -50.92 16.33
C LYS A 6 -31.39 -50.57 15.55
N ALA A 7 -31.46 -50.03 14.32
CA ALA A 7 -30.57 -49.85 13.16
C ALA A 7 -31.33 -49.09 12.04
N LYS A 8 -30.64 -48.49 11.04
CA LYS A 8 -30.85 -48.74 9.58
C LYS A 8 -29.96 -47.84 8.68
N LYS A 9 -29.10 -48.54 7.92
CA LYS A 9 -28.69 -48.39 6.50
C LYS A 9 -28.20 -47.04 5.93
N ALA A 10 -26.95 -47.15 5.46
CA ALA A 10 -26.46 -46.85 4.10
C ALA A 10 -26.17 -45.39 3.73
N ILE A 11 -24.88 -45.13 3.41
CA ILE A 11 -24.39 -44.71 2.08
C ILE A 11 -22.94 -44.18 2.26
N LEU A 12 -22.03 -44.80 1.51
CA LEU A 12 -20.73 -44.33 1.04
C LEU A 12 -19.94 -43.33 1.89
N ALA A 13 -18.75 -43.78 2.33
CA ALA A 13 -17.66 -42.90 2.72
C ALA A 13 -17.34 -41.89 1.60
N PRO A 14 -17.02 -40.65 1.96
CA PRO A 14 -15.89 -39.96 1.37
C PRO A 14 -14.83 -39.89 2.46
N THR A 15 -13.84 -40.77 2.32
CA THR A 15 -12.46 -40.54 2.73
C THR A 15 -12.21 -39.06 2.93
N VAL A 16 -11.85 -38.66 4.15
CA VAL A 16 -11.28 -37.35 4.45
C VAL A 16 -10.20 -37.12 3.40
N LYS A 17 -10.53 -36.32 2.38
CA LYS A 17 -9.57 -35.86 1.40
C LYS A 17 -8.60 -35.05 2.23
N LYS A 18 -7.50 -35.69 2.62
CA LYS A 18 -6.28 -35.01 2.99
C LYS A 18 -6.09 -34.01 1.88
N LYS A 19 -6.38 -32.74 2.16
CA LYS A 19 -6.12 -31.64 1.26
C LYS A 19 -4.64 -31.81 0.97
N GLN A 20 -4.32 -32.34 -0.20
CA GLN A 20 -2.99 -32.22 -0.73
C GLN A 20 -2.80 -30.72 -0.78
N GLU A 21 -2.08 -30.19 0.21
CA GLU A 21 -1.28 -29.01 -0.03
C GLU A 21 -0.52 -29.38 -1.29
N ALA A 22 -0.97 -28.78 -2.39
CA ALA A 22 -0.23 -28.76 -3.62
C ALA A 22 1.11 -28.16 -3.20
N LYS A 23 2.07 -29.04 -2.94
CA LYS A 23 3.47 -28.69 -2.90
C LYS A 23 3.71 -28.25 -4.33
N ASN A 24 3.47 -26.96 -4.58
CA ASN A 24 4.01 -26.30 -5.73
C ASN A 24 5.47 -26.73 -5.70
N VAL A 25 5.87 -27.51 -6.69
CA VAL A 25 7.27 -27.79 -6.96
C VAL A 25 7.82 -26.41 -7.25
N VAL A 26 8.24 -25.69 -6.19
CA VAL A 26 9.06 -24.50 -6.29
C VAL A 26 10.28 -25.06 -6.97
N SER A 27 10.35 -24.83 -8.27
CA SER A 27 11.36 -25.36 -9.17
C SER A 27 12.69 -25.31 -8.43
N LEU A 28 13.28 -26.47 -8.12
CA LEU A 28 14.56 -26.59 -7.40
C LEU A 28 15.70 -25.84 -8.12
N LEU A 29 15.45 -25.40 -9.35
CA LEU A 29 16.28 -24.55 -10.19
C LEU A 29 16.27 -23.05 -9.80
N PHE A 30 15.27 -22.57 -9.05
CA PHE A 30 15.14 -21.16 -8.70
C PHE A 30 15.17 -20.93 -7.19
N GLU A 31 16.28 -20.35 -6.73
CA GLU A 31 16.43 -19.86 -5.37
C GLU A 31 15.87 -18.45 -5.22
N LYS A 32 15.25 -18.15 -4.06
CA LYS A 32 14.88 -16.77 -3.71
C LYS A 32 16.14 -15.99 -3.33
N ARG A 33 16.42 -14.90 -4.05
CA ARG A 33 17.53 -13.97 -3.75
C ARG A 33 16.99 -12.61 -3.29
N PRO A 34 16.62 -12.44 -2.01
CA PRO A 34 16.20 -11.14 -1.50
C PRO A 34 17.41 -10.19 -1.46
N LYS A 35 17.23 -8.96 -1.94
CA LYS A 35 18.22 -7.89 -1.81
C LYS A 35 18.00 -7.13 -0.52
N ASN A 36 19.09 -6.70 0.11
CA ASN A 36 19.05 -5.87 1.32
C ASN A 36 19.33 -4.41 0.96
N PHE A 37 18.35 -3.53 1.12
CA PHE A 37 18.45 -2.10 0.78
C PHE A 37 18.79 -1.21 1.99
N GLY A 38 19.34 -1.80 3.05
CA GLY A 38 19.89 -1.05 4.18
C GLY A 38 21.08 -0.17 3.81
N ILE A 39 21.50 0.69 4.73
CA ILE A 39 22.66 1.58 4.53
C ILE A 39 23.93 0.71 4.35
N GLY A 40 24.66 0.92 3.26
CA GLY A 40 25.91 0.20 2.96
C GLY A 40 25.75 -1.23 2.42
N GLN A 41 24.55 -1.63 2.01
CA GLN A 41 24.25 -2.95 1.44
C GLN A 41 24.04 -2.85 -0.08
N ASP A 42 23.04 -3.52 -0.65
CA ASP A 42 22.76 -3.50 -2.08
C ASP A 42 22.33 -2.11 -2.58
N ILE A 43 22.43 -1.90 -3.90
CA ILE A 43 22.01 -0.66 -4.57
C ILE A 43 20.53 -0.38 -4.27
N GLN A 44 20.27 0.84 -3.76
CA GLN A 44 18.92 1.34 -3.51
C GLN A 44 18.05 1.29 -4.78
N PRO A 45 16.79 0.86 -4.67
CA PRO A 45 15.86 0.90 -5.78
C PRO A 45 15.56 2.36 -6.17
N LYS A 46 15.05 2.54 -7.39
CA LYS A 46 14.51 3.84 -7.81
C LYS A 46 13.29 4.15 -6.94
N ARG A 47 13.29 5.33 -6.30
CA ARG A 47 12.20 5.85 -5.47
C ARG A 47 11.76 7.21 -5.97
N ASP A 48 10.58 7.65 -5.58
CA ASP A 48 10.06 8.96 -5.95
C ASP A 48 10.91 10.07 -5.32
N LEU A 49 11.49 10.92 -6.18
CA LEU A 49 12.34 12.03 -5.78
C LEU A 49 11.61 13.38 -5.85
N ASN A 50 10.30 13.39 -6.04
CA ASN A 50 9.52 14.62 -6.29
C ASN A 50 9.72 15.69 -5.20
N CYS A 51 9.92 15.29 -3.95
CA CYS A 51 10.18 16.22 -2.84
C CYS A 51 11.65 16.67 -2.71
N PHE A 52 12.58 15.94 -3.32
CA PHE A 52 14.03 16.15 -3.20
C PHE A 52 14.66 16.74 -4.47
N VAL A 53 13.91 16.77 -5.56
CA VAL A 53 14.31 17.42 -6.81
C VAL A 53 14.33 18.93 -6.59
N LYS A 54 15.35 19.60 -7.11
CA LYS A 54 15.38 21.05 -7.19
C LYS A 54 14.21 21.53 -8.05
N CYS A 55 13.18 22.08 -7.40
CA CYS A 55 12.01 22.59 -8.11
C CYS A 55 12.39 23.76 -9.03
N PRO A 56 11.65 23.96 -10.13
CA PRO A 56 11.78 25.15 -10.96
C PRO A 56 11.57 26.43 -10.15
N CYS A 57 12.28 27.50 -10.50
CA CYS A 57 12.29 28.76 -9.72
C CYS A 57 10.88 29.34 -9.50
N TYR A 58 9.98 29.21 -10.48
CA TYR A 58 8.61 29.74 -10.38
C TYR A 58 7.76 28.97 -9.36
N VAL A 59 7.93 27.66 -9.24
CA VAL A 59 7.21 26.82 -8.25
C VAL A 59 7.63 27.23 -6.85
N TRP A 60 8.94 27.41 -6.65
CA TRP A 60 9.48 27.83 -5.37
C TRP A 60 8.96 29.22 -4.96
N LEU A 61 8.97 30.19 -5.89
CA LEU A 61 8.43 31.53 -5.65
C LEU A 61 6.93 31.51 -5.30
N GLN A 62 6.13 30.69 -5.99
CA GLN A 62 4.70 30.53 -5.71
C GLN A 62 4.45 29.93 -4.33
N GLN A 63 5.21 28.88 -3.95
CA GLN A 63 5.12 28.25 -2.63
C GLN A 63 5.53 29.23 -1.53
N GLN A 64 6.61 29.97 -1.72
CA GLN A 64 7.05 30.99 -0.78
C GLN A 64 6.00 32.09 -0.58
N ARG A 65 5.37 32.59 -1.67
CA ARG A 65 4.25 33.53 -1.57
C ARG A 65 3.11 32.94 -0.76
N ALA A 66 2.71 31.69 -1.04
CA ALA A 66 1.63 31.02 -0.32
C ALA A 66 1.96 30.82 1.17
N ILE A 67 3.21 30.47 1.51
CA ILE A 67 3.69 30.36 2.90
C ILE A 67 3.66 31.74 3.57
N PHE A 68 4.17 32.78 2.91
CA PHE A 68 4.20 34.15 3.43
C PHE A 68 2.80 34.66 3.82
N TYR A 69 1.79 34.46 2.96
CA TYR A 69 0.40 34.84 3.24
C TYR A 69 -0.24 34.04 4.39
N LYS A 70 0.20 32.80 4.64
CA LYS A 70 -0.29 31.99 5.76
C LYS A 70 0.31 32.44 7.09
N HIS A 71 1.58 32.81 7.10
CA HIS A 71 2.30 33.16 8.32
C HIS A 71 2.16 34.63 8.71
N LEU A 72 1.97 35.53 7.75
CA LEU A 72 1.69 36.92 8.04
C LEU A 72 0.20 37.19 8.19
N LYS A 73 -0.12 38.10 9.09
CA LYS A 73 -1.48 38.59 9.30
C LYS A 73 -1.80 39.65 8.25
N VAL A 74 -2.02 39.19 7.01
CA VAL A 74 -2.37 40.06 5.90
C VAL A 74 -3.83 40.49 6.03
N PRO A 75 -4.13 41.80 5.97
CA PRO A 75 -5.51 42.27 6.04
C PRO A 75 -6.33 41.68 4.90
N HIS A 76 -7.48 41.10 5.25
CA HIS A 76 -8.35 40.31 4.38
C HIS A 76 -8.94 41.10 3.18
N LEU A 77 -8.74 42.42 3.15
CA LEU A 77 -9.33 43.32 2.16
C LEU A 77 -8.57 43.33 0.82
N ASP A 78 -7.29 42.90 0.79
CA ASP A 78 -6.43 42.96 -0.40
C ASP A 78 -6.23 41.60 -1.09
N VAL A 79 -6.67 40.51 -0.47
CA VAL A 79 -6.59 39.16 -1.04
C VAL A 79 -7.90 38.85 -1.73
N GLY A 80 -7.87 38.87 -3.08
CA GLY A 80 -8.98 38.42 -3.91
C GLY A 80 -9.59 37.15 -3.33
N LEU A 81 -10.92 37.20 -3.16
CA LEU A 81 -11.76 36.15 -2.60
C LEU A 81 -11.19 34.75 -2.93
N PRO A 82 -11.13 33.82 -1.95
CA PRO A 82 -10.80 32.44 -2.28
C PRO A 82 -11.78 32.02 -3.38
N ASN A 83 -11.22 31.64 -4.53
CA ASN A 83 -11.97 31.35 -5.75
C ASN A 83 -12.85 30.10 -5.50
N SER A 84 -13.98 30.30 -4.83
CA SER A 84 -14.97 29.29 -4.47
C SER A 84 -16.19 29.30 -5.40
N TYR A 85 -16.11 30.04 -6.51
CA TYR A 85 -17.14 30.08 -7.55
C TYR A 85 -16.54 29.80 -8.93
N SER A 86 -16.25 28.53 -9.22
CA SER A 86 -16.16 28.02 -10.60
C SER A 86 -16.15 26.49 -10.58
N ASN A 87 -17.19 25.89 -10.00
CA ASN A 87 -17.64 24.55 -10.38
C ASN A 87 -18.99 24.74 -11.07
N ALA A 88 -18.95 24.95 -12.38
CA ALA A 88 -20.04 24.78 -13.33
C ALA A 88 -19.40 24.46 -14.69
#